data_AF-A0A2U1MB95-F1
#
_entry.id   AF-A0A2U1MB95-F1
#
_cell.length_a   1.000
_cell.length_b   1.000
_cell.length_c   1.000
_cell.angle_alpha   90.00
_cell.angle_beta   90.00
_cell.angle_gamma   90.00
#
_symmetry.space_group_name_H-M   'P 1'
#
loop_
_entity.id
_entity.type
_entity.pdbx_description
1 polymer ?
#
loop_
_entity_poly.entity_id
_entity_poly.type
_entity_poly.pdbx_seq_one_letter_code
_entity_poly.pdbx_strand_id
1 'polypeptide(L)'
;MEGFKLIIVMVTVVACLQFHGLVEADDIVVGGVKGTWTLQQNPKFYQEWSRDHSGFMRPKLDTLVFNFENGKHTVAKVGSFVEFDSCNTTKPIRVWTTSPAR
;
A
#
# COMPACT_ATOMS: atom_id res chain seq x y z
N MET A 1 -42.80 -0.08 -28.80
CA MET A 1 -41.49 0.61 -28.78
C MET A 1 -41.08 1.07 -27.39
N GLU A 2 -41.98 1.62 -26.56
CA GLU A 2 -41.63 2.12 -25.22
C GLU A 2 -41.15 1.02 -24.25
N GLY A 3 -41.76 -0.17 -24.27
CA GLY A 3 -41.31 -1.30 -23.44
C GLY A 3 -39.88 -1.78 -23.77
N PHE A 4 -39.49 -1.75 -25.04
CA PHE A 4 -38.13 -2.10 -25.46
C PHE A 4 -37.09 -1.06 -25.01
N LYS A 5 -37.45 0.23 -25.05
CA LYS A 5 -36.62 1.32 -24.51
C LYS A 5 -36.43 1.17 -22.99
N LEU A 6 -37.49 0.87 -22.25
CA LEU A 6 -37.43 0.62 -20.80
C LEU A 6 -36.56 -0.59 -20.46
N ILE A 7 -36.66 -1.68 -21.21
CA ILE A 7 -35.81 -2.87 -21.01
C ILE A 7 -34.34 -2.52 -21.25
N ILE A 8 -34.02 -1.78 -22.32
CA ILE A 8 -32.64 -1.35 -22.59
C ILE A 8 -32.10 -0.49 -21.44
N VAL A 9 -32.88 0.48 -20.95
CA VAL A 9 -32.49 1.36 -19.84
C VAL A 9 -32.28 0.57 -18.54
N MET A 10 -33.13 -0.41 -18.26
CA MET A 10 -32.97 -1.26 -17.08
C MET A 10 -31.71 -2.14 -17.18
N VAL A 11 -31.43 -2.71 -18.36
CA VAL A 11 -30.23 -3.54 -18.58
C VAL A 11 -28.95 -2.72 -18.45
N THR A 12 -28.92 -1.49 -18.97
CA THR A 12 -27.73 -0.62 -18.83
C THR A 12 -27.51 -0.15 -17.39
N VAL A 13 -28.56 0.22 -16.65
CA VAL A 13 -28.43 0.59 -15.23
C VAL A 13 -27.91 -0.57 -14.38
N VAL A 14 -28.43 -1.79 -14.60
CA VAL A 14 -27.97 -2.99 -13.89
C VAL A 14 -26.50 -3.30 -14.22
N ALA A 15 -26.10 -3.22 -15.49
CA ALA A 15 -24.72 -3.44 -15.89
C ALA A 15 -23.74 -2.41 -15.29
N CYS A 16 -24.15 -1.14 -15.16
CA CYS A 16 -23.34 -0.11 -14.52
C CYS A 16 -23.17 -0.34 -13.00
N LEU A 17 -24.22 -0.81 -12.32
CA LEU A 17 -24.17 -1.13 -10.88
C LEU A 17 -23.35 -2.40 -10.58
N GLN A 18 -23.13 -3.27 -11.56
CA GLN A 18 -22.22 -4.43 -11.40
C GLN A 18 -20.74 -4.05 -11.56
N PHE A 19 -20.45 -2.84 -12.04
CA PHE A 19 -19.12 -2.26 -12.18
C PHE A 19 -18.74 -1.41 -10.95
N HIS A 20 -18.80 -1.98 -9.74
CA HIS A 20 -18.33 -1.29 -8.52
C HIS A 20 -16.80 -1.32 -8.32
N GLY A 21 -16.04 -1.93 -9.21
CA GLY A 21 -14.58 -2.07 -9.08
C GLY A 21 -13.78 -0.96 -9.77
N LEU A 22 -14.11 0.31 -9.54
CA LEU A 22 -13.20 1.39 -9.93
C LEU A 22 -12.10 1.45 -8.88
N VAL A 23 -10.88 1.19 -9.33
CA VAL A 23 -9.61 1.20 -8.57
C VAL A 23 -9.56 2.33 -7.52
N GLU A 24 -9.86 2.03 -6.26
CA GLU A 24 -9.67 2.98 -5.16
C GLU A 24 -8.26 2.84 -4.60
N ALA A 25 -7.54 3.93 -4.31
CA ALA A 25 -6.24 3.87 -3.65
C ALA A 25 -6.40 3.40 -2.19
N ASP A 26 -5.56 2.48 -1.75
CA ASP A 26 -5.60 1.94 -0.39
C ASP A 26 -4.40 2.40 0.46
N ASP A 27 -4.64 2.57 1.77
CA ASP A 27 -3.65 2.90 2.78
C ASP A 27 -3.22 1.62 3.49
N ILE A 28 -2.05 1.10 3.13
CA ILE A 28 -1.54 -0.18 3.62
C ILE A 28 -0.60 0.06 4.81
N VAL A 29 -1.06 -0.33 6.01
CA VAL A 29 -0.23 -0.22 7.23
C VAL A 29 0.86 -1.28 7.26
N VAL A 30 2.12 -0.84 7.28
CA VAL A 30 3.28 -1.72 7.26
C VAL A 30 3.40 -2.52 8.54
N GLY A 31 3.41 -3.85 8.42
CA GLY A 31 3.39 -4.78 9.55
C GLY A 31 1.98 -5.15 10.04
N GLY A 32 0.91 -4.73 9.35
CA GLY A 32 -0.48 -5.14 9.60
C GLY A 32 -1.27 -4.24 10.55
N VAL A 33 -2.44 -4.70 11.01
CA VAL A 33 -3.47 -3.91 11.74
C VAL A 33 -2.99 -3.34 13.09
N LYS A 34 -1.87 -3.86 13.62
CA LYS A 34 -1.15 -3.33 14.80
C LYS A 34 0.32 -3.04 14.51
N GLY A 35 0.69 -3.09 13.23
CA GLY A 35 2.05 -2.93 12.74
C GLY A 35 2.60 -1.58 13.14
N THR A 36 3.55 -1.60 14.06
CA THR A 36 4.43 -0.47 14.30
C THR A 36 5.73 -0.80 13.59
N TRP A 37 6.21 0.13 12.77
CA TRP A 37 7.54 0.10 12.20
C TRP A 37 8.57 0.13 13.33
N THR A 38 9.09 -1.06 13.65
CA THR A 38 10.00 -1.32 14.77
C THR A 38 10.93 -2.48 14.43
N LEU A 39 11.94 -2.70 15.26
CA LEU A 39 12.76 -3.89 15.16
C LEU A 39 11.94 -5.13 15.59
N GLN A 40 11.88 -6.12 14.70
CA GLN A 40 11.17 -7.37 14.92
C GLN A 40 12.14 -8.46 15.36
N GLN A 41 11.69 -9.40 16.21
CA GLN A 41 12.52 -10.54 16.63
C GLN A 41 12.83 -11.48 15.46
N ASN A 42 11.88 -11.65 14.54
CA ASN A 42 12.07 -12.41 13.31
C ASN A 42 12.65 -11.49 12.22
N PRO A 43 13.89 -11.71 11.74
CA PRO A 43 14.48 -10.87 10.69
C PRO A 43 13.75 -10.96 9.35
N LYS A 44 12.94 -12.00 9.12
CA LYS A 44 12.15 -12.17 7.90
C LYS A 44 10.76 -11.53 7.96
N PHE A 45 10.37 -10.95 9.10
CA PHE A 45 9.01 -10.45 9.33
C PHE A 45 8.51 -9.51 8.21
N TYR A 46 9.26 -8.46 7.87
CA TYR A 46 8.81 -7.51 6.85
C TYR A 46 8.88 -8.07 5.43
N GLN A 47 9.76 -9.05 5.17
CA GLN A 47 9.79 -9.77 3.90
C GLN A 47 8.56 -10.65 3.72
N GLU A 48 8.17 -11.39 4.75
CA GLU A 48 6.97 -12.22 4.78
C GLU A 48 5.72 -11.36 4.67
N TRP A 49 5.63 -10.29 5.46
CA TRP A 49 4.54 -9.31 5.37
C TRP A 49 4.40 -8.74 3.95
N SER A 50 5.50 -8.30 3.34
CA SER A 50 5.50 -7.73 1.98
C SER A 50 5.06 -8.74 0.94
N ARG A 51 5.54 -9.99 1.03
CA ARG A 51 5.12 -11.08 0.14
C ARG A 51 3.61 -11.31 0.23
N ASP A 52 3.07 -11.35 1.45
CA ASP A 52 1.66 -11.61 1.68
C ASP A 52 0.77 -10.44 1.20
N HIS A 53 1.34 -9.22 1.07
CA HIS A 53 0.64 -8.02 0.57
C HIS A 53 0.90 -7.71 -0.93
N SER A 54 1.89 -8.37 -1.55
CA SER A 54 2.31 -8.11 -2.93
C SER A 54 1.23 -8.38 -3.99
N GLY A 55 0.26 -9.26 -3.70
CA GLY A 55 -0.80 -9.63 -4.64
C GLY A 55 -1.92 -8.60 -4.80
N PHE A 56 -2.06 -7.68 -3.85
CA PHE A 56 -3.09 -6.64 -3.87
C PHE A 56 -2.55 -5.21 -3.81
N MET A 57 -1.29 -5.02 -3.39
CA MET A 57 -0.63 -3.72 -3.47
C MET A 57 -0.44 -3.31 -4.93
N ARG A 58 -1.05 -2.20 -5.32
CA ARG A 58 -0.99 -1.60 -6.65
C ARG A 58 0.08 -0.49 -6.65
N PRO A 59 1.23 -0.72 -7.31
CA PRO A 59 2.29 0.28 -7.36
C PRO A 59 1.77 1.60 -7.95
N LYS A 60 2.16 2.73 -7.34
CA LYS A 60 1.77 4.11 -7.72
C LYS A 60 0.35 4.55 -7.37
N LEU A 61 -0.50 3.65 -6.86
CA LEU A 61 -1.85 3.98 -6.41
C LEU A 61 -1.96 3.87 -4.89
N ASP A 62 -1.50 2.75 -4.34
CA ASP A 62 -1.57 2.50 -2.90
C ASP A 62 -0.44 3.23 -2.16
N THR A 63 -0.72 3.59 -0.91
CA THR A 63 0.23 4.28 -0.02
C THR A 63 0.63 3.35 1.12
N LEU A 64 1.94 3.21 1.34
CA LEU A 64 2.45 2.52 2.53
C LEU A 64 2.44 3.47 3.72
N VAL A 65 1.84 3.04 4.84
CA VAL A 65 1.77 3.83 6.08
C VAL A 65 2.68 3.19 7.12
N PHE A 66 3.74 3.91 7.50
CA PHE A 66 4.69 3.49 8.52
C PHE A 66 4.43 4.24 9.83
N ASN A 67 3.87 3.53 10.82
CA ASN A 67 3.64 4.06 12.16
C ASN A 67 4.82 3.75 13.09
N PHE A 68 5.38 4.72 13.80
CA PHE A 68 6.50 4.53 14.71
C PHE A 68 6.56 5.63 15.78
N GLU A 69 7.28 5.36 16.87
CA GLU A 69 7.56 6.39 17.88
C GLU A 69 8.60 7.39 17.33
N ASN A 70 8.24 8.68 17.28
CA ASN A 70 9.13 9.74 16.83
C ASN A 70 10.43 9.72 17.65
N GLY A 71 11.58 9.77 16.97
CA GLY A 71 12.90 9.71 17.61
C GLY A 71 13.41 8.30 17.93
N LYS A 72 12.60 7.25 17.76
CA LYS A 72 13.05 5.85 17.87
C LYS A 72 13.38 5.21 16.53
N HIS A 73 12.54 5.48 15.53
CA HIS A 73 12.70 4.95 14.19
C HIS A 73 12.51 6.05 13.14
N THR A 74 12.99 5.78 11.93
CA THR A 74 12.79 6.59 10.74
C THR A 74 12.47 5.66 9.57
N VAL A 75 12.00 6.23 8.46
CA VAL A 75 11.86 5.51 7.19
C VAL A 75 12.81 6.13 6.20
N ALA A 76 13.57 5.31 5.48
CA ALA A 76 14.45 5.74 4.41
C ALA A 76 14.10 5.01 3.11
N LYS A 77 13.81 5.77 2.05
CA LYS A 77 13.66 5.22 0.70
C LYS A 77 15.03 5.18 0.04
N VAL A 78 15.49 3.99 -0.34
CA VAL A 78 16.77 3.77 -1.05
C VAL A 78 16.53 3.60 -2.55
N GLY A 79 17.57 3.78 -3.37
CA GLY A 79 17.45 3.80 -4.82
C GLY A 79 17.67 2.46 -5.50
N SER A 80 18.36 1.53 -4.85
CA SER A 80 18.66 0.22 -5.42
C SER A 80 18.52 -0.94 -4.43
N PHE A 81 18.35 -2.14 -4.98
CA PHE A 81 18.39 -3.37 -4.21
C PHE A 81 19.73 -3.56 -3.49
N VAL A 82 20.86 -3.16 -4.11
CA VAL A 82 22.19 -3.27 -3.49
C VAL A 82 22.30 -2.41 -2.24
N GLU A 83 21.79 -1.18 -2.27
CA GLU A 83 21.74 -0.30 -1.10
C GLU A 83 20.83 -0.87 -0.01
N PHE A 84 19.68 -1.45 -0.40
CA PHE A 84 18.77 -2.11 0.52
C PHE A 84 19.43 -3.33 1.20
N ASP A 85 20.01 -4.24 0.42
CA ASP A 85 20.60 -5.50 0.88
C ASP A 85 21.84 -5.28 1.76
N SER A 86 22.63 -4.25 1.45
CA SER A 86 23.79 -3.86 2.27
C SER A 86 23.47 -2.92 3.43
N CYS A 87 22.19 -2.60 3.66
CA CYS A 87 21.74 -1.63 4.67
C CYS A 87 22.41 -0.24 4.53
N ASN A 88 22.79 0.17 3.32
CA ASN A 88 23.46 1.44 3.07
C ASN A 88 22.45 2.60 3.02
N THR A 89 22.51 3.46 4.04
CA THR A 89 21.62 4.64 4.19
C THR A 89 22.36 5.97 4.01
N THR A 90 23.53 5.98 3.37
CA THR A 90 24.37 7.18 3.21
C THR A 90 23.79 8.19 2.22
N LYS A 91 23.09 7.72 1.18
CA LYS A 91 22.48 8.56 0.13
C LYS A 91 21.02 8.12 -0.15
N PRO A 92 20.12 8.24 0.82
CA PRO A 92 18.72 7.87 0.61
C PRO A 92 18.07 8.84 -0.38
N ILE A 93 17.09 8.35 -1.14
CA ILE A 93 16.23 9.20 -1.98
C ILE A 93 15.42 10.15 -1.09
N ARG A 94 14.91 9.64 0.03
CA ARG A 94 14.13 10.42 1.00
C ARG A 94 14.20 9.78 2.37
N VAL A 95 14.14 10.60 3.41
CA VAL A 95 14.02 10.18 4.80
C VAL A 95 12.82 10.86 5.43
N TRP A 96 12.03 10.09 6.18
CA TRP A 96 10.95 10.57 7.01
C TRP A 96 11.33 10.31 8.47
N THR A 97 11.33 11.38 9.27
CA THR A 97 11.69 11.36 10.69
C THR A 97 10.48 11.48 11.61
N THR A 98 9.30 11.72 11.03
CA THR A 98 8.03 11.90 11.75
C THR A 98 7.02 10.85 11.32
N SER A 99 6.30 10.32 12.30
CA SER A 99 5.23 9.34 12.12
C SER A 99 3.86 10.02 12.06
N PRO A 100 2.91 9.51 11.25
CA PRO A 100 3.09 8.44 10.27
C PRO A 100 3.87 8.89 9.03
N ALA A 101 4.80 8.05 8.56
CA ALA A 101 5.48 8.29 7.28
C ALA A 101 4.70 7.63 6.14
N ARG A 102 4.61 8.35 5.02
CA ARG A 102 3.90 8.02 3.79
C ARG A 102 4.77 8.35 2.58
#